data_AF-A0A925QG71-F1
#
_entry.id   AF-A0A925QG71-F1
#
_cell.length_a   1.000
_cell.length_b   1.000
_cell.length_c   1.000
_cell.angle_alpha   90.00
_cell.angle_beta   90.00
_cell.angle_gamma   90.00
#
_symmetry.space_group_name_H-M   'P 1'
#
loop_
_entity.id
_entity.type
_entity.pdbx_description
1 polymer ?
#
loop_
_entity_poly.entity_id
_entity_poly.type
_entity_poly.pdbx_seq_one_letter_code
_entity_poly.pdbx_strand_id
1 'polypeptide(L)'
;MKTTVYALALLLLLASLVTTKSVATVRSGPSATGGGTFVLGDNVKRHFNFNAITHTNGSVTGHISLSDPTGFPNQDVDGTGEPGLEGSSSGFDVKADVDCVDVNGNRAALSGIITDATPSSYIGRRMILTVVDNGEGKKADGPDMITWGVYLRRFQRLVGDFENPDAGEFPVGVKNLVGDFENPDAGEFLVGDDDLGCRSFPLSSYSPVEISGGNIQVRP
;
A
#
# COMPACT_ATOMS: atom_id res chain seq x y z
N MET A 1 -30.30 71.07 5.88
CA MET A 1 -29.56 70.27 6.90
C MET A 1 -29.95 68.78 6.96
N LYS A 2 -30.86 68.27 6.11
CA LYS A 2 -31.22 66.82 6.08
C LYS A 2 -30.53 66.01 4.97
N THR A 3 -29.95 66.68 3.97
CA THR A 3 -29.32 66.04 2.81
C THR A 3 -27.86 65.64 3.03
N THR A 4 -27.16 66.25 4.00
CA THR A 4 -25.75 65.95 4.33
C THR A 4 -25.56 64.70 5.20
N VAL A 5 -26.62 64.20 5.83
CA VAL A 5 -26.55 63.02 6.73
C VAL A 5 -26.54 61.70 5.94
N TYR A 6 -27.17 61.65 4.76
CA TYR A 6 -27.22 60.44 3.94
C TYR A 6 -25.91 60.13 3.19
N ALA A 7 -25.11 61.16 2.88
CA ALA A 7 -23.83 60.97 2.20
C ALA A 7 -22.76 60.32 3.09
N LEU A 8 -22.81 60.56 4.41
CA LEU A 8 -21.86 59.96 5.36
C LEU A 8 -22.20 58.49 5.67
N ALA A 9 -23.49 58.13 5.65
CA ALA A 9 -23.95 56.75 5.88
C ALA A 9 -23.61 55.81 4.71
N LEU A 10 -23.57 56.33 3.47
CA LEU A 10 -23.19 55.53 2.30
C LEU A 10 -21.68 55.26 2.22
N LEU A 11 -20.85 56.18 2.73
CA LEU A 11 -19.40 56.01 2.75
C LEU A 11 -18.92 54.97 3.79
N LEU A 12 -19.66 54.79 4.88
CA LEU A 12 -19.37 53.76 5.89
C LEU A 12 -19.79 52.35 5.48
N LEU A 13 -20.70 52.20 4.50
CA LEU A 13 -21.13 50.88 4.01
C LEU A 13 -20.16 50.26 2.99
N LEU A 14 -19.26 51.06 2.38
CA LEU A 14 -18.24 50.56 1.44
C LEU A 14 -16.94 50.08 2.12
N ALA A 15 -16.76 50.33 3.41
CA ALA A 15 -15.51 50.03 4.12
C ALA A 15 -15.45 48.62 4.76
N SER A 16 -16.51 47.81 4.64
CA SER A 16 -16.57 46.48 5.27
C SER A 16 -16.40 45.31 4.30
N LEU A 17 -15.90 45.54 3.07
CA LEU A 17 -15.37 44.44 2.24
C LEU A 17 -13.99 44.01 2.76
N VAL A 18 -13.97 43.43 3.97
CA VAL A 18 -12.84 42.63 4.44
C VAL A 18 -12.77 41.44 3.50
N THR A 19 -11.84 41.49 2.56
CA THR A 19 -11.52 40.37 1.67
C THR A 19 -10.94 39.28 2.55
N THR A 20 -11.79 38.37 3.03
CA THR A 20 -11.33 37.13 3.66
C THR A 20 -10.56 36.39 2.59
N LYS A 21 -9.23 36.49 2.62
CA LYS A 21 -8.37 35.57 1.87
C LYS A 21 -8.71 34.20 2.40
N SER A 22 -9.50 33.44 1.65
CA SER A 22 -9.68 32.03 1.88
C SER A 22 -8.29 31.42 1.91
N VAL A 23 -7.82 31.06 3.10
CA VAL A 23 -6.65 30.21 3.25
C VAL A 23 -7.05 28.93 2.53
N ALA A 24 -6.49 28.69 1.35
CA ALA A 24 -6.64 27.41 0.69
C ALA A 24 -6.09 26.39 1.67
N THR A 25 -6.97 25.57 2.26
CA THR A 25 -6.55 24.41 3.01
C THR A 25 -5.70 23.60 2.06
N VAL A 26 -4.40 23.53 2.33
CA VAL A 26 -3.48 22.71 1.57
C VAL A 26 -4.02 21.30 1.69
N ARG A 27 -4.70 20.81 0.64
CA ARG A 27 -5.16 19.43 0.59
C ARG A 27 -3.89 18.58 0.65
N SER A 28 -3.77 17.79 1.70
CA SER A 28 -2.88 16.63 1.69
C SER A 28 -3.20 15.81 0.45
N GLY A 29 -2.17 15.20 -0.16
CA GLY A 29 -2.36 14.34 -1.32
C GLY A 29 -3.09 13.04 -0.96
N PRO A 30 -3.08 12.06 -1.89
CA PRO A 30 -3.74 10.78 -1.70
C PRO A 30 -3.39 10.14 -0.35
N SER A 31 -4.38 9.54 0.30
CA SER A 31 -4.23 8.88 1.59
C SER A 31 -5.13 7.66 1.71
N ALA A 32 -4.69 6.70 2.52
CA ALA A 32 -5.48 5.54 2.88
C ALA A 32 -5.22 5.20 4.34
N THR A 33 -6.27 5.02 5.13
CA THR A 33 -6.16 4.66 6.55
C THR A 33 -7.21 3.63 6.88
N GLY A 34 -6.90 2.70 7.78
CA GLY A 34 -7.89 1.76 8.23
C GLY A 34 -7.28 0.61 8.98
N GLY A 35 -8.14 -0.31 9.38
CA GLY A 35 -7.75 -1.52 10.05
C GLY A 35 -8.97 -2.37 10.27
N GLY A 36 -8.75 -3.59 10.70
CA GLY A 36 -9.84 -4.53 10.89
C GLY A 36 -9.35 -5.91 11.28
N THR A 37 -10.31 -6.84 11.24
CA THR A 37 -10.04 -8.26 11.44
C THR A 37 -10.55 -9.02 10.24
N PHE A 38 -9.78 -10.00 9.78
CA PHE A 38 -10.20 -10.90 8.73
C PHE A 38 -9.88 -12.34 9.12
N VAL A 39 -10.46 -13.28 8.39
CA VAL A 39 -10.34 -14.70 8.63
C VAL A 39 -10.02 -15.36 7.29
N LEU A 40 -8.92 -16.12 7.23
CA LEU A 40 -8.61 -16.99 6.09
C LEU A 40 -9.10 -18.41 6.42
N GLY A 41 -9.08 -19.33 5.45
CA GLY A 41 -9.76 -20.63 5.50
C GLY A 41 -9.55 -21.56 6.72
N ASP A 42 -8.69 -21.19 7.68
CA ASP A 42 -8.47 -21.84 8.97
C ASP A 42 -9.38 -21.34 10.12
N ASN A 43 -10.28 -20.39 9.85
CA ASN A 43 -11.13 -19.73 10.85
C ASN A 43 -10.39 -18.91 11.92
N VAL A 44 -9.12 -18.59 11.68
CA VAL A 44 -8.31 -17.81 12.62
C VAL A 44 -8.38 -16.32 12.29
N LYS A 45 -8.63 -15.53 13.33
CA LYS A 45 -8.70 -14.06 13.26
C LYS A 45 -7.31 -13.47 13.13
N ARG A 46 -7.14 -12.66 12.10
CA ARG A 46 -5.94 -11.90 11.80
C ARG A 46 -6.26 -10.42 11.91
N HIS A 47 -5.34 -9.65 12.45
CA HIS A 47 -5.51 -8.23 12.68
C HIS A 47 -4.59 -7.44 11.79
N PHE A 48 -5.10 -6.36 11.22
CA PHE A 48 -4.27 -5.43 10.46
C PHE A 48 -4.67 -3.99 10.76
N ASN A 49 -3.71 -3.09 10.63
CA ASN A 49 -3.91 -1.65 10.77
C ASN A 49 -2.90 -0.95 9.87
N PHE A 50 -3.30 0.16 9.28
CA PHE A 50 -2.44 0.94 8.42
C PHE A 50 -2.87 2.40 8.36
N ASN A 51 -1.91 3.26 8.06
CA ASN A 51 -2.16 4.62 7.63
C ASN A 51 -1.10 5.00 6.61
N ALA A 52 -1.47 5.79 5.61
CA ALA A 52 -0.50 6.40 4.72
C ALA A 52 -1.06 7.65 4.08
N ILE A 53 -0.19 8.65 3.90
CA ILE A 53 -0.54 9.96 3.35
C ILE A 53 0.59 10.41 2.43
N THR A 54 0.21 10.90 1.25
CA THR A 54 1.10 11.64 0.36
C THR A 54 1.10 13.10 0.76
N HIS A 55 2.27 13.63 1.10
CA HIS A 55 2.47 15.03 1.44
C HIS A 55 2.53 15.89 0.18
N THR A 56 2.40 17.19 0.35
CA THR A 56 2.41 18.16 -0.76
C THR A 56 3.75 18.28 -1.47
N ASN A 57 4.83 17.83 -0.85
CA ASN A 57 6.16 17.72 -1.46
C ASN A 57 6.36 16.41 -2.23
N GLY A 58 5.32 15.57 -2.35
CA GLY A 58 5.36 14.27 -3.01
C GLY A 58 5.94 13.12 -2.16
N SER A 59 6.46 13.41 -0.96
CA SER A 59 6.89 12.34 -0.04
C SER A 59 5.69 11.60 0.53
N VAL A 60 5.86 10.32 0.83
CA VAL A 60 4.85 9.48 1.46
C VAL A 60 5.32 9.14 2.87
N THR A 61 4.39 9.15 3.83
CA THR A 61 4.63 8.60 5.17
C THR A 61 3.47 7.74 5.59
N GLY A 62 3.75 6.63 6.26
CA GLY A 62 2.73 5.76 6.81
C GLY A 62 3.32 4.54 7.49
N HIS A 63 2.46 3.71 8.07
CA HIS A 63 2.83 2.40 8.57
C HIS A 63 1.78 1.36 8.18
N ILE A 64 2.20 0.11 8.10
CA ILE A 64 1.35 -1.08 8.04
C ILE A 64 1.75 -1.96 9.22
N SER A 65 0.77 -2.56 9.88
CA SER A 65 0.96 -3.65 10.83
C SER A 65 0.00 -4.78 10.52
N LEU A 66 0.49 -6.01 10.51
CA LEU A 66 -0.30 -7.22 10.31
C LEU A 66 0.13 -8.26 11.35
N SER A 67 -0.86 -8.86 12.01
CA SER A 67 -0.70 -9.89 13.03
C SER A 67 -1.56 -11.09 12.66
N ASP A 68 -0.89 -12.21 12.45
CA ASP A 68 -1.45 -13.53 12.22
C ASP A 68 -0.98 -14.47 13.33
N PRO A 69 -1.85 -14.92 14.24
CA PRO A 69 -1.45 -15.82 15.31
C PRO A 69 -1.18 -17.24 14.82
N THR A 70 -1.50 -17.58 13.57
CA THR A 70 -1.13 -18.86 12.97
C THR A 70 0.25 -18.80 12.34
N GLY A 71 1.05 -19.83 12.59
CA GLY A 71 2.30 -19.99 11.86
C GLY A 71 2.03 -20.18 10.37
N PHE A 72 2.84 -19.57 9.52
CA PHE A 72 2.77 -19.85 8.10
C PHE A 72 3.24 -21.28 7.82
N PRO A 73 2.53 -22.04 6.96
CA PRO A 73 3.10 -23.26 6.43
C PRO A 73 4.41 -22.90 5.73
N ASN A 74 5.42 -23.75 5.90
CA ASN A 74 6.69 -23.59 5.21
C ASN A 74 6.42 -23.57 3.70
N GLN A 75 6.58 -22.42 3.06
CA GLN A 75 6.39 -22.27 1.62
C GLN A 75 7.75 -22.12 0.95
N ASP A 76 8.08 -23.08 0.10
CA ASP A 76 9.21 -23.03 -0.82
C ASP A 76 8.95 -21.93 -1.86
N VAL A 77 9.35 -20.71 -1.52
CA VAL A 77 9.14 -19.52 -2.33
C VAL A 77 10.20 -19.32 -3.43
N ASP A 78 11.26 -20.13 -3.44
CA ASP A 78 12.28 -20.13 -4.50
C ASP A 78 12.20 -21.30 -5.46
N GLY A 79 11.32 -22.26 -5.20
CA GLY A 79 11.25 -23.50 -5.97
C GLY A 79 12.56 -24.30 -5.87
N THR A 80 13.41 -24.03 -4.89
CA THR A 80 14.69 -24.75 -4.72
C THR A 80 14.50 -26.05 -3.95
N GLY A 81 13.32 -26.30 -3.40
CA GLY A 81 13.04 -27.42 -2.52
C GLY A 81 13.68 -27.28 -1.14
N GLU A 82 14.37 -26.17 -0.87
CA GLU A 82 14.77 -25.83 0.49
C GLU A 82 13.52 -25.34 1.24
N PRO A 83 13.30 -25.81 2.48
CA PRO A 83 12.26 -25.24 3.32
C PRO A 83 12.46 -23.72 3.40
N GLY A 84 11.59 -22.96 2.73
CA GLY A 84 11.56 -21.51 2.82
C GLY A 84 11.44 -21.07 4.27
N LEU A 85 11.84 -19.82 4.53
CA LEU A 85 11.88 -19.16 5.85
C LEU A 85 11.15 -19.95 6.93
N GLU A 86 11.93 -20.65 7.77
CA GLU A 86 11.47 -21.72 8.66
C GLU A 86 10.03 -21.52 9.14
N GLY A 87 9.17 -22.52 8.87
CA GLY A 87 7.77 -22.56 9.30
C GLY A 87 7.64 -22.27 10.79
N SER A 88 7.48 -20.99 11.11
CA SER A 88 7.46 -20.54 12.48
C SER A 88 6.07 -20.83 13.02
N SER A 89 5.97 -21.80 13.91
CA SER A 89 4.72 -22.07 14.66
C SER A 89 4.32 -20.91 15.58
N SER A 90 5.15 -19.86 15.67
CA SER A 90 4.98 -18.72 16.57
C SER A 90 4.02 -17.64 16.07
N GLY A 91 3.34 -17.85 14.93
CA GLY A 91 2.59 -16.78 14.28
C GLY A 91 3.48 -15.89 13.42
N PHE A 92 2.86 -14.90 12.80
CA PHE A 92 3.50 -13.88 11.99
C PHE A 92 2.99 -12.50 12.36
N ASP A 93 3.93 -11.68 12.79
CA ASP A 93 3.69 -10.28 13.14
C ASP A 93 4.65 -9.44 12.34
N VAL A 94 4.15 -8.50 11.55
CA VAL A 94 4.98 -7.60 10.75
C VAL A 94 4.57 -6.15 10.92
N LYS A 95 5.55 -5.26 10.86
CA LYS A 95 5.38 -3.82 10.70
C LYS A 95 6.22 -3.34 9.53
N ALA A 96 5.64 -2.47 8.71
CA ALA A 96 6.33 -1.86 7.58
C ALA A 96 6.14 -0.35 7.55
N ASP A 97 7.20 0.36 7.18
CA ASP A 97 7.18 1.80 6.93
C ASP A 97 6.77 2.04 5.47
N VAL A 98 5.66 2.75 5.27
CA VAL A 98 5.08 3.00 3.94
C VAL A 98 5.81 4.14 3.25
N ASP A 99 6.31 3.87 2.05
CA ASP A 99 7.01 4.82 1.18
C ASP A 99 6.28 5.07 -0.15
N CYS A 100 5.17 4.37 -0.41
CA CYS A 100 4.40 4.50 -1.64
C CYS A 100 2.89 4.33 -1.37
N VAL A 101 2.09 5.23 -1.94
CA VAL A 101 0.62 5.15 -1.97
C VAL A 101 0.12 5.42 -3.39
N ASP A 102 -0.71 4.53 -3.93
CA ASP A 102 -1.40 4.71 -5.20
C ASP A 102 -2.89 4.54 -4.99
N VAL A 103 -3.67 5.59 -5.30
CA VAL A 103 -5.12 5.63 -5.09
C VAL A 103 -5.84 5.74 -6.43
N ASN A 104 -6.85 4.90 -6.63
CA ASN A 104 -7.78 4.99 -7.75
C ASN A 104 -9.21 4.77 -7.24
N GLY A 105 -9.97 5.86 -7.14
CA GLY A 105 -11.33 5.83 -6.60
C GLY A 105 -11.33 5.42 -5.14
N ASN A 106 -12.05 4.34 -4.82
CA ASN A 106 -12.15 3.76 -3.48
C ASN A 106 -11.09 2.67 -3.21
N ARG A 107 -10.15 2.47 -4.15
CA ARG A 107 -9.11 1.46 -4.05
C ARG A 107 -7.75 2.09 -3.86
N ALA A 108 -6.92 1.51 -3.00
CA ALA A 108 -5.55 1.95 -2.79
C ALA A 108 -4.58 0.76 -2.72
N ALA A 109 -3.39 0.94 -3.28
CA ALA A 109 -2.22 0.10 -2.99
C ALA A 109 -1.22 0.92 -2.17
N LEU A 110 -0.72 0.30 -1.11
CA LEU A 110 0.30 0.82 -0.22
C LEU A 110 1.52 -0.08 -0.34
N SER A 111 2.71 0.49 -0.33
CA SER A 111 3.93 -0.31 -0.26
C SER A 111 4.91 0.27 0.74
N GLY A 112 5.65 -0.61 1.40
CA GLY A 112 6.58 -0.24 2.44
C GLY A 112 7.65 -1.30 2.70
N ILE A 113 8.70 -0.91 3.42
CA ILE A 113 9.76 -1.83 3.86
C ILE A 113 9.42 -2.34 5.25
N ILE A 114 9.48 -3.66 5.44
CA ILE A 114 9.28 -4.30 6.75
C ILE A 114 10.43 -3.91 7.68
N THR A 115 10.11 -3.27 8.80
CA THR A 115 11.07 -2.79 9.79
C THR A 115 11.11 -3.65 11.06
N ASP A 116 10.05 -4.39 11.33
CA ASP A 116 9.91 -5.29 12.47
C ASP A 116 9.11 -6.52 12.03
N ALA A 117 9.59 -7.72 12.37
CA ALA A 117 8.92 -8.95 11.98
C ALA A 117 9.21 -10.12 12.90
N THR A 118 8.21 -10.98 13.07
CA THR A 118 8.36 -12.35 13.55
C THR A 118 7.84 -13.28 12.45
N PRO A 119 8.69 -14.14 11.86
CA PRO A 119 10.14 -14.25 12.08
C PRO A 119 10.90 -13.04 11.51
N SER A 120 12.08 -12.75 12.08
CA SER A 120 12.89 -11.58 11.72
C SER A 120 13.47 -11.63 10.30
N SER A 121 13.41 -12.79 9.64
CA SER A 121 13.84 -13.00 8.26
C SER A 121 13.01 -12.25 7.22
N TYR A 122 11.87 -11.68 7.62
CA TYR A 122 11.07 -10.78 6.79
C TYR A 122 11.52 -9.31 6.87
N ILE A 123 12.35 -8.92 7.84
CA ILE A 123 12.85 -7.54 7.95
C ILE A 123 13.66 -7.17 6.70
N GLY A 124 13.43 -5.98 6.17
CA GLY A 124 14.05 -5.47 4.94
C GLY A 124 13.34 -5.88 3.65
N ARG A 125 12.35 -6.77 3.71
CA ARG A 125 11.53 -7.14 2.55
C ARG A 125 10.47 -6.08 2.25
N ARG A 126 9.92 -6.13 1.04
CA ARG A 126 8.83 -5.24 0.64
C ARG A 126 7.49 -5.87 1.00
N MET A 127 6.63 -5.11 1.65
CA MET A 127 5.22 -5.44 1.79
C MET A 127 4.40 -4.57 0.83
N ILE A 128 3.40 -5.16 0.18
CA ILE A 128 2.35 -4.42 -0.52
C ILE A 128 1.02 -4.78 0.12
N LEU A 129 0.22 -3.77 0.45
CA LEU A 129 -1.13 -3.91 0.97
C LEU A 129 -2.08 -3.22 0.00
N THR A 130 -3.04 -3.94 -0.55
CA THR A 130 -4.11 -3.39 -1.36
C THR A 130 -5.41 -3.42 -0.57
N VAL A 131 -6.13 -2.30 -0.58
CA VAL A 131 -7.39 -2.12 0.15
C VAL A 131 -8.48 -1.56 -0.75
N VAL A 132 -9.73 -1.89 -0.44
CA VAL A 132 -10.94 -1.36 -1.07
C VAL A 132 -11.86 -0.86 0.03
N ASP A 133 -12.18 0.44 -0.03
CA ASP A 133 -13.16 1.13 0.83
C ASP A 133 -14.55 0.96 0.21
N ASN A 134 -15.42 0.19 0.85
CA ASN A 134 -16.79 -0.01 0.39
C ASN A 134 -17.79 0.87 1.17
N GLY A 135 -17.33 1.94 1.80
CA GLY A 135 -18.10 2.91 2.55
C GLY A 135 -18.48 2.43 3.96
N GLU A 136 -19.09 3.33 4.74
CA GLU A 136 -19.39 3.08 6.16
C GLU A 136 -20.89 3.09 6.49
N GLY A 137 -21.27 2.27 7.47
CA GLY A 137 -22.60 2.27 8.07
C GLY A 137 -23.72 2.04 7.04
N LYS A 138 -24.76 2.88 7.05
CA LYS A 138 -25.90 2.75 6.10
C LYS A 138 -25.55 3.11 4.65
N LYS A 139 -24.35 3.64 4.40
CA LYS A 139 -23.86 3.98 3.08
C LYS A 139 -22.82 2.97 2.58
N ALA A 140 -22.56 1.92 3.35
CA ALA A 140 -21.69 0.85 2.91
C ALA A 140 -22.38 0.06 1.79
N ASP A 141 -21.71 -0.05 0.65
CA ASP A 141 -22.14 -0.88 -0.49
C ASP A 141 -21.71 -2.35 -0.33
N GLY A 142 -20.89 -2.64 0.69
CA GLY A 142 -20.40 -3.97 1.05
C GLY A 142 -19.38 -3.91 2.19
N PRO A 143 -18.84 -5.06 2.62
CA PRO A 143 -17.69 -5.07 3.52
C PRO A 143 -16.46 -4.52 2.82
N ASP A 144 -15.59 -3.85 3.56
CA ASP A 144 -14.26 -3.50 3.06
C ASP A 144 -13.47 -4.75 2.64
N MET A 145 -12.45 -4.55 1.81
CA MET A 145 -11.67 -5.65 1.28
C MET A 145 -10.18 -5.38 1.36
N ILE A 146 -9.38 -6.42 1.57
CA ILE A 146 -7.92 -6.34 1.59
C ILE A 146 -7.27 -7.51 0.85
N THR A 147 -6.06 -7.29 0.37
CA THR A 147 -5.07 -8.34 0.08
C THR A 147 -3.71 -7.75 0.36
N TRP A 148 -2.78 -8.58 0.80
CA TRP A 148 -1.41 -8.15 1.05
C TRP A 148 -0.48 -9.20 0.48
N GLY A 149 0.76 -8.79 0.28
CA GLY A 149 1.83 -9.73 0.13
C GLY A 149 3.20 -9.22 0.50
N VAL A 150 4.07 -10.18 0.81
CA VAL A 150 5.47 -9.94 1.13
C VAL A 150 6.35 -10.45 0.02
N TYR A 151 7.16 -9.55 -0.51
CA TYR A 151 7.89 -9.76 -1.74
C TYR A 151 9.38 -9.76 -1.49
N LEU A 152 10.02 -10.74 -2.11
CA LEU A 152 11.46 -10.87 -2.19
C LEU A 152 11.99 -10.21 -3.46
N ARG A 153 13.09 -9.46 -3.33
CA ARG A 153 13.90 -9.11 -4.50
C ARG A 153 14.87 -10.25 -4.77
N ARG A 154 14.69 -10.96 -5.88
CA ARG A 154 15.70 -11.87 -6.40
C ARG A 154 16.53 -11.15 -7.43
N PHE A 155 17.83 -11.01 -7.16
CA PHE A 155 18.80 -10.62 -8.17
C PHE A 155 19.26 -11.87 -8.90
N GLN A 156 18.74 -12.13 -10.11
CA GLN A 156 19.33 -13.15 -10.97
C GLN A 156 20.41 -12.50 -11.84
N ARG A 157 21.68 -12.77 -11.55
CA ARG A 157 22.80 -12.41 -12.43
C ARG A 157 22.90 -13.45 -13.54
N LEU A 158 22.49 -13.09 -14.77
CA LEU A 158 22.77 -13.92 -15.95
C LEU A 158 24.25 -13.73 -16.32
N VAL A 159 25.10 -14.72 -16.04
CA VAL A 159 26.49 -14.75 -16.53
C VAL A 159 26.46 -15.39 -17.92
N GLY A 160 26.82 -14.63 -18.96
CA GLY A 160 27.06 -15.18 -20.30
C GLY A 160 28.57 -15.31 -20.54
N ASP A 161 29.02 -16.45 -21.06
CA ASP A 161 30.40 -16.63 -21.55
C ASP A 161 30.47 -17.44 -22.87
N PHE A 162 31.68 -17.60 -23.40
CA PHE A 162 32.20 -16.83 -24.56
C PHE A 162 32.06 -17.52 -25.93
N GLU A 163 31.45 -18.71 -25.99
CA GLU A 163 31.52 -19.60 -27.16
C GLU A 163 30.20 -19.66 -27.97
N ASN A 164 29.12 -19.04 -27.47
CA ASN A 164 27.80 -19.08 -28.11
C ASN A 164 27.25 -17.67 -28.42
N PRO A 165 27.54 -17.11 -29.60
CA PRO A 165 27.07 -15.78 -30.01
C PRO A 165 25.57 -15.71 -30.32
N ASP A 166 24.85 -16.85 -30.34
CA ASP A 166 23.40 -16.92 -30.54
C ASP A 166 22.60 -16.73 -29.24
N ALA A 167 23.21 -16.13 -28.20
CA ALA A 167 22.55 -15.63 -26.99
C ALA A 167 21.60 -14.44 -27.26
N GLY A 168 20.85 -14.51 -28.37
CA GLY A 168 20.07 -13.44 -28.97
C GLY A 168 18.63 -13.30 -28.50
N GLU A 169 18.19 -13.93 -27.40
CA GLU A 169 16.82 -13.74 -26.89
C GLU A 169 16.69 -13.29 -25.43
N PHE A 170 17.77 -13.19 -24.65
CA PHE A 170 17.69 -12.55 -23.34
C PHE A 170 18.93 -11.71 -23.05
N PRO A 171 18.77 -10.43 -22.67
CA PRO A 171 19.90 -9.57 -22.37
C PRO A 171 20.68 -10.11 -21.18
N VAL A 172 22.02 -10.08 -21.32
CA VAL A 172 22.96 -10.17 -20.22
C VAL A 172 22.69 -8.97 -19.30
N GLY A 173 22.02 -9.23 -18.19
CA GLY A 173 21.54 -8.22 -17.24
C GLY A 173 21.03 -8.88 -15.97
N VAL A 174 21.01 -8.14 -14.88
CA VAL A 174 20.39 -8.61 -13.63
C VAL A 174 18.87 -8.54 -13.84
N LYS A 175 18.17 -9.67 -13.79
CA LYS A 175 16.71 -9.69 -13.77
C LYS A 175 16.25 -9.57 -12.33
N ASN A 176 15.40 -8.58 -12.04
CA ASN A 176 14.69 -8.47 -10.78
C ASN A 176 13.41 -9.30 -10.89
N LEU A 177 13.40 -10.46 -10.24
CA LEU A 177 12.23 -11.31 -10.14
C LEU A 177 11.58 -11.11 -8.78
N VAL A 178 10.25 -11.04 -8.80
CA VAL A 178 9.42 -10.85 -7.62
C VAL A 178 8.40 -11.97 -7.56
N GLY A 179 8.40 -12.70 -6.45
CA GLY A 179 7.41 -13.73 -6.13
C GLY A 179 6.48 -13.25 -5.01
N ASP A 180 5.19 -13.60 -5.15
CA ASP A 180 4.15 -13.31 -4.17
C ASP A 180 4.09 -14.43 -3.12
N PHE A 181 4.24 -14.09 -1.84
CA PHE A 181 4.32 -15.10 -0.77
C PHE A 181 2.97 -15.78 -0.51
N GLU A 182 1.84 -15.07 -0.56
CA GLU A 182 0.51 -15.66 -0.35
C GLU A 182 0.03 -16.51 -1.54
N ASN A 183 0.65 -16.35 -2.71
CA ASN A 183 0.24 -17.01 -3.95
C ASN A 183 1.44 -17.47 -4.78
N PRO A 184 2.13 -18.56 -4.37
CA PRO A 184 3.29 -19.07 -5.11
C PRO A 184 2.96 -19.50 -6.55
N ASP A 185 1.70 -19.85 -6.82
CA ASP A 185 1.22 -20.21 -8.16
C ASP A 185 1.06 -19.01 -9.10
N ALA A 186 1.16 -17.76 -8.60
CA ALA A 186 1.13 -16.54 -9.42
C ALA A 186 2.34 -16.42 -10.35
N GLY A 187 3.42 -17.17 -10.08
CA GLY A 187 4.67 -17.12 -10.83
C GLY A 187 5.56 -15.93 -10.45
N GLU A 188 6.72 -15.84 -11.11
CA GLU A 188 7.66 -14.73 -10.94
C GLU A 188 7.41 -13.64 -11.98
N PHE A 189 7.37 -12.39 -11.54
CA PHE A 189 7.18 -11.24 -12.43
C PHE A 189 8.50 -10.52 -12.67
N LEU A 190 8.77 -10.15 -13.93
CA LEU A 190 9.82 -9.18 -14.26
C LEU A 190 9.35 -7.80 -13.83
N VAL A 191 9.99 -7.26 -12.80
CA VAL A 191 9.80 -5.86 -12.40
C VAL A 191 11.01 -5.08 -12.92
N GLY A 192 10.77 -3.88 -13.46
CA GLY A 192 11.86 -2.98 -13.86
C GLY A 192 12.81 -2.68 -12.69
N ASP A 193 13.96 -2.08 -12.98
CA ASP A 193 14.90 -1.62 -11.93
C ASP A 193 14.27 -0.60 -10.96
N ASP A 194 13.15 0.00 -11.36
CA ASP A 194 12.32 0.82 -10.49
C ASP A 194 11.78 -0.03 -9.34
N ASP A 195 12.22 0.34 -8.13
CA ASP A 195 11.92 -0.28 -6.86
C ASP A 195 10.47 -0.81 -6.79
N LEU A 196 10.32 -2.14 -6.64
CA LEU A 196 9.05 -2.79 -6.34
C LEU A 196 8.25 -1.94 -5.34
N GLY A 197 7.03 -1.55 -5.66
CA GLY A 197 6.27 -0.55 -4.92
C GLY A 197 4.77 -0.61 -5.23
N CYS A 198 4.02 0.40 -4.78
CA CYS A 198 2.56 0.42 -4.87
C CYS A 198 2.01 0.47 -6.31
N ARG A 199 2.86 0.76 -7.30
CA ARG A 199 2.52 0.80 -8.74
C ARG A 199 3.09 -0.35 -9.56
N SER A 200 3.77 -1.30 -8.93
CA SER A 200 4.41 -2.40 -9.65
C SER A 200 3.41 -3.34 -10.31
N PHE A 201 2.21 -3.42 -9.75
CA PHE A 201 1.10 -4.17 -10.33
C PHE A 201 -0.10 -3.24 -10.53
N PRO A 202 -0.84 -3.37 -11.64
CA PRO A 202 -2.05 -2.58 -11.82
C PRO A 202 -3.05 -2.92 -10.72
N LEU A 203 -3.75 -1.93 -10.17
CA LEU A 203 -4.71 -2.17 -9.09
C LEU A 203 -5.72 -3.28 -9.45
N SER A 204 -6.09 -3.44 -10.71
CA SER A 204 -7.00 -4.50 -11.18
C SER A 204 -6.48 -5.94 -11.07
N SER A 205 -5.17 -6.18 -10.90
CA SER A 205 -4.63 -7.56 -10.80
C SER A 205 -4.79 -8.17 -9.42
N TYR A 206 -5.03 -7.37 -8.39
CA TYR A 206 -5.21 -7.84 -7.03
C TYR A 206 -6.63 -8.39 -6.82
N SER A 207 -6.72 -9.53 -6.14
CA SER A 207 -7.98 -10.20 -5.76
C SER A 207 -8.20 -10.11 -4.24
N PRO A 208 -8.80 -9.01 -3.75
CA PRO A 208 -8.94 -8.77 -2.32
C PRO A 208 -10.04 -9.66 -1.72
N VAL A 209 -9.89 -9.97 -0.43
CA VAL A 209 -10.85 -10.71 0.38
C VAL A 209 -11.61 -9.77 1.30
N GLU A 210 -12.86 -10.13 1.61
CA GLU A 210 -13.70 -9.34 2.51
C GLU A 210 -13.17 -9.38 3.96
N ILE A 211 -13.33 -8.26 4.67
CA ILE A 211 -12.97 -8.17 6.08
C ILE A 211 -14.22 -7.92 6.94
N SER A 212 -14.17 -8.39 8.19
CA SER A 212 -15.26 -8.19 9.14
C SER A 212 -14.95 -7.01 10.07
N GLY A 213 -15.84 -6.02 10.09
CA GLY A 213 -15.71 -4.85 10.98
C GLY A 213 -14.51 -3.96 10.66
N GLY A 214 -14.10 -3.92 9.40
CA GLY A 214 -13.16 -2.92 8.89
C GLY A 214 -13.74 -1.51 8.94
N ASN A 215 -12.85 -0.52 9.01
CA ASN A 215 -13.17 0.89 8.78
C ASN A 215 -12.08 1.49 7.90
N ILE A 216 -12.04 1.04 6.65
CA ILE A 216 -11.07 1.48 5.66
C ILE A 216 -11.58 2.77 5.04
N GLN A 217 -10.68 3.74 4.93
CA GLN A 217 -10.95 5.07 4.39
C GLN A 217 -9.90 5.37 3.32
N VAL A 218 -10.34 5.45 2.06
CA VAL A 218 -9.48 5.79 0.92
C VAL A 218 -9.85 7.18 0.40
N ARG A 219 -8.84 8.05 0.26
CA ARG A 219 -9.03 9.44 -0.17
C ARG A 219 -8.03 9.79 -1.29
N PRO A 220 -8.50 10.13 -2.50
CA PRO A 220 -7.65 10.58 -3.59
C PRO A 220 -7.10 11.99 -3.38
#